data_AF-A0A8K1FC92-F1
#
_entry.id   AF-A0A8K1FC92-F1
#
_cell.length_a   1.000
_cell.length_b   1.000
_cell.length_c   1.000
_cell.angle_alpha   90.00
_cell.angle_beta   90.00
_cell.angle_gamma   90.00
#
_symmetry.space_group_name_H-M   'P 1'
#
loop_
_entity.id
_entity.type
_entity.pdbx_description
1 polymer ?
#
loop_
_entity_poly.entity_id
_entity_poly.type
_entity_poly.pdbx_seq_one_letter_code
_entity_poly.pdbx_strand_id
1 'polypeptide(L)'
;MPRAHLLLLLAVGVALHALVTPVTASRFTFKMPSRQEECFLEEVDARSSSNKLLFRFGILEPNYYDLIDVTIKAPSWKVVESWNRTQGDHVTAPVRETGLYHLCFRKRAGASKEITVYYSFDFISTGSVHVTLYPNLAATLDKVTPDSTMYTTMMLGTVEGAPHKIGIVDYSLNGISPGVVRGNTRVQLLLSVEFVSKPKVEVSIARYPNRIEYPLSWDSMGNYVKYEYRQRVFDTAIAELGTHVAFDVTELVTEALKNKKPTITFSLHVNEDAEATISGMSYTTPDYYPKIVFEDMGLDLMREVAFFKERVFTLRGDITYIKQKERASRNAAESANSRVKWLSMLTNVVLVSIALAQVMYIRTMLESSY
;
A
#
# COMPACT_ATOMS: atom_id res chain seq x y z
N MET A 1 -46.15 27.66 37.48
CA MET A 1 -44.85 26.97 37.64
C MET A 1 -44.48 25.95 36.54
N PRO A 2 -45.38 25.29 35.75
CA PRO A 2 -44.95 24.26 34.78
C PRO A 2 -44.38 24.80 33.45
N ARG A 3 -44.70 26.04 33.06
CA ARG A 3 -44.20 26.65 31.81
C ARG A 3 -42.71 27.03 31.86
N ALA A 4 -42.17 27.35 33.04
CA ALA A 4 -40.76 27.72 33.21
C ALA A 4 -39.82 26.50 33.07
N HIS A 5 -40.23 25.33 33.57
CA HIS A 5 -39.47 24.09 33.42
C HIS A 5 -39.45 23.59 31.97
N LEU A 6 -40.55 23.76 31.22
CA LEU A 6 -40.61 23.37 29.81
C LEU A 6 -39.67 24.24 28.93
N LEU A 7 -39.61 25.54 29.20
CA LEU A 7 -38.69 26.47 28.52
C LEU A 7 -37.22 26.19 28.85
N LEU A 8 -36.93 25.82 30.10
CA LEU A 8 -35.57 25.44 30.52
C LEU A 8 -35.11 24.14 29.85
N LEU A 9 -36.00 23.14 29.76
CA LEU A 9 -35.70 21.86 29.10
C LEU A 9 -35.50 22.02 27.58
N LEU A 10 -36.30 22.86 26.93
CA LEU A 10 -36.12 23.22 25.51
C LEU A 10 -34.80 23.99 25.28
N ALA A 11 -34.44 24.92 26.17
CA ALA A 11 -33.19 25.66 26.07
C ALA A 11 -31.96 24.75 26.27
N VAL A 12 -32.02 23.80 27.22
CA VAL A 12 -30.96 22.79 27.42
C VAL A 12 -30.88 21.83 26.25
N GLY A 13 -32.00 21.40 25.67
CA GLY A 13 -32.04 20.55 24.47
C GLY A 13 -31.41 21.21 23.24
N VAL A 14 -31.69 22.49 23.02
CA VAL A 14 -31.10 23.29 21.93
C VAL A 14 -29.60 23.54 22.16
N ALA A 15 -29.19 23.81 23.40
CA ALA A 15 -27.78 23.97 23.76
C ALA A 15 -26.98 22.66 23.61
N LEU A 16 -27.60 21.50 23.88
CA LEU A 16 -26.96 20.19 23.75
C LEU A 16 -26.80 19.75 22.28
N HIS A 17 -27.70 20.17 21.37
CA HIS A 17 -27.53 19.99 19.93
C HIS A 17 -26.45 20.91 19.33
N ALA A 18 -26.19 22.07 19.93
CA ALA A 18 -25.15 22.99 19.46
C ALA A 18 -23.72 22.52 19.77
N LEU A 19 -23.52 21.51 20.63
CA LEU A 19 -22.20 20.99 21.01
C LEU A 19 -21.69 19.82 20.16
N VAL A 20 -22.47 19.32 19.20
CA VAL A 20 -22.02 18.27 18.28
C VAL A 20 -21.33 18.93 17.08
N THR A 21 -20.10 19.37 17.25
CA THR A 21 -19.26 19.75 16.12
C THR A 21 -19.01 18.50 15.26
N PRO A 22 -19.30 18.51 13.95
CA PRO A 22 -18.94 17.39 13.10
C PRO A 22 -17.42 17.24 13.11
N VAL A 23 -16.93 16.07 13.50
CA VAL A 23 -15.52 15.71 13.33
C VAL A 23 -15.27 15.61 11.83
N THR A 24 -14.67 16.66 11.26
CA THR A 24 -14.32 16.72 9.85
C THR A 24 -13.12 15.80 9.62
N ALA A 25 -13.37 14.61 9.09
CA ALA A 25 -12.29 13.85 8.45
C ALA A 25 -11.86 14.61 7.19
N SER A 26 -10.57 14.82 6.99
CA SER A 26 -10.02 15.42 5.77
C SER A 26 -10.35 14.53 4.57
N ARG A 27 -11.34 14.96 3.79
CA ARG A 27 -11.75 14.33 2.54
C ARG A 27 -11.77 15.42 1.48
N PHE A 28 -10.85 15.32 0.54
CA PHE A 28 -10.80 16.24 -0.59
C PHE A 28 -11.77 15.75 -1.67
N THR A 29 -12.42 16.68 -2.36
CA THR A 29 -13.37 16.38 -3.43
C THR A 29 -13.13 17.33 -4.60
N PHE A 30 -13.09 16.79 -5.82
CA PHE A 30 -12.88 17.55 -7.04
C PHE A 30 -13.69 16.98 -8.20
N LYS A 31 -13.84 17.79 -9.26
CA LYS A 31 -14.59 17.43 -10.46
C LYS A 31 -13.63 17.19 -11.61
N MET A 32 -13.87 16.11 -12.36
CA MET A 32 -13.07 15.75 -13.54
C MET A 32 -13.90 15.87 -14.83
N PRO A 33 -13.87 17.04 -15.51
CA PRO A 33 -14.54 17.21 -16.79
C PRO A 33 -13.77 16.56 -17.93
N SER A 34 -12.44 16.56 -17.86
CA SER A 34 -11.53 16.11 -18.91
C SER A 34 -11.07 14.66 -18.72
N ARG A 35 -10.46 14.10 -19.77
CA ARG A 35 -9.72 12.81 -19.72
C ARG A 35 -8.23 13.01 -19.44
N GLN A 36 -7.78 14.26 -19.25
CA GLN A 36 -6.42 14.54 -18.84
C GLN A 36 -6.16 13.95 -17.44
N GLU A 37 -4.92 13.52 -17.23
CA GLU A 37 -4.47 13.05 -15.92
C GLU A 37 -4.35 14.27 -14.99
N GLU A 38 -5.03 14.23 -13.85
CA GLU A 38 -4.96 15.24 -12.80
C GLU A 38 -4.23 14.64 -11.60
N CYS A 39 -3.10 15.25 -11.20
CA CYS A 39 -2.29 14.78 -10.08
C CYS A 39 -2.32 15.79 -8.93
N PHE A 40 -2.51 15.28 -7.71
CA PHE A 40 -2.38 16.05 -6.47
C PHE A 40 -1.10 15.64 -5.75
N LEU A 41 -0.48 16.58 -5.04
CA LEU A 41 0.80 16.37 -4.36
C LEU A 41 0.56 16.36 -2.86
N GLU A 42 1.05 15.33 -2.18
CA GLU A 42 1.05 15.23 -0.73
C GLU A 42 2.49 15.13 -0.24
N GLU A 43 2.86 15.99 0.71
CA GLU A 43 4.18 15.96 1.32
C GLU A 43 4.22 14.86 2.39
N VAL A 44 5.23 14.00 2.29
CA VAL A 44 5.43 12.88 3.19
C VAL A 44 6.84 12.91 3.75
N ASP A 45 6.96 12.88 5.06
CA ASP A 45 8.24 12.80 5.75
C ASP A 45 8.46 11.41 6.31
N ALA A 46 9.22 10.60 5.58
CA ALA A 46 9.45 9.21 5.90
C ALA A 46 10.47 9.02 7.05
N ARG A 47 10.10 9.43 8.27
CA ARG A 47 10.97 9.43 9.45
C ARG A 47 11.23 8.07 10.10
N SER A 48 10.51 7.02 9.71
CA SER A 48 10.70 5.63 10.18
C SER A 48 10.45 4.57 9.09
N SER A 49 11.01 3.37 9.22
CA SER A 49 10.76 2.23 8.34
C SER A 49 9.31 1.76 8.35
N SER A 50 8.59 1.96 9.45
CA SER A 50 7.21 1.51 9.63
C SER A 50 6.19 2.56 9.22
N ASN A 51 6.62 3.59 8.47
CA ASN A 51 5.68 4.59 7.99
C ASN A 51 4.73 3.96 6.99
N LYS A 52 3.47 4.38 7.07
CA LYS A 52 2.43 3.94 6.16
C LYS A 52 1.68 5.15 5.63
N LEU A 53 1.35 5.11 4.36
CA LEU A 53 0.33 5.96 3.79
C LEU A 53 -0.96 5.16 3.70
N LEU A 54 -2.05 5.86 3.99
CA LEU A 54 -3.42 5.36 3.92
C LEU A 54 -4.07 6.21 2.84
N PHE A 55 -4.44 5.57 1.74
CA PHE A 55 -5.05 6.26 0.61
C PHE A 55 -6.36 5.61 0.25
N ARG A 56 -7.40 6.42 0.12
CA ARG A 56 -8.74 5.97 -0.27
C ARG A 56 -9.33 6.98 -1.21
N PHE A 57 -9.99 6.48 -2.25
CA PHE A 57 -10.66 7.31 -3.21
C PHE A 57 -11.95 6.67 -3.70
N GLY A 58 -12.76 7.47 -4.39
CA GLY A 58 -13.85 6.95 -5.18
C GLY A 58 -14.64 8.03 -5.86
N ILE A 59 -15.55 7.60 -6.72
CA ILE A 59 -16.53 8.46 -7.36
C ILE A 59 -17.71 8.60 -6.38
N LEU A 60 -18.17 9.82 -6.12
CA LEU A 60 -19.24 10.08 -5.15
C LEU A 60 -20.59 9.50 -5.59
N GLU A 61 -20.92 9.70 -6.87
CA GLU A 61 -22.18 9.27 -7.47
C GLU A 61 -21.88 8.57 -8.81
N PRO A 62 -21.29 7.36 -8.78
CA PRO A 62 -20.91 6.68 -10.00
C PRO A 62 -22.12 6.10 -10.73
N ASN A 63 -22.16 6.29 -12.04
CA ASN A 63 -22.89 5.40 -12.93
C ASN A 63 -22.09 4.10 -13.14
N TYR A 64 -22.74 3.04 -13.62
CA TYR A 64 -22.08 1.75 -13.87
C TYR A 64 -20.88 1.84 -14.85
N TYR A 65 -20.92 2.78 -15.78
CA TYR A 65 -19.86 3.00 -16.78
C TYR A 65 -18.81 4.03 -16.36
N ASP A 66 -18.96 4.66 -15.19
CA ASP A 66 -17.98 5.62 -14.67
C ASP A 66 -16.79 4.87 -14.09
N LEU A 67 -15.68 4.90 -14.82
CA LEU A 67 -14.43 4.22 -14.46
C LEU A 67 -13.26 5.22 -14.50
N ILE A 68 -12.39 5.11 -13.52
CA ILE A 68 -11.16 5.89 -13.40
C ILE A 68 -9.96 4.97 -13.25
N ASP A 69 -8.81 5.46 -13.72
CA ASP A 69 -7.50 4.90 -13.41
C ASP A 69 -6.85 5.80 -12.36
N VAL A 70 -6.26 5.22 -11.32
CA VAL A 70 -5.63 5.96 -10.21
C VAL A 70 -4.25 5.39 -9.96
N THR A 71 -3.26 6.24 -9.71
CA THR A 71 -1.88 5.80 -9.46
C THR A 71 -1.22 6.68 -8.42
N ILE A 72 -0.56 6.04 -7.45
CA ILE A 72 0.29 6.70 -6.45
C ILE A 72 1.73 6.57 -6.92
N LYS A 73 2.43 7.68 -7.09
CA LYS A 73 3.85 7.71 -7.46
C LYS A 73 4.67 8.33 -6.33
N ALA A 74 5.77 7.68 -5.97
CA ALA A 74 6.75 8.20 -5.02
C ALA A 74 7.51 9.41 -5.61
N PRO A 75 8.26 10.17 -4.79
CA PRO A 75 9.12 11.27 -5.26
C PRO A 75 10.10 10.84 -6.38
N SER A 76 10.57 9.59 -6.33
CA SER A 76 11.40 8.97 -7.36
C SER A 76 10.68 8.57 -8.66
N TRP A 77 9.37 8.88 -8.80
CA TRP A 77 8.48 8.45 -9.88
C TRP A 77 8.15 6.95 -9.92
N LYS A 78 8.63 6.20 -8.94
CA LYS A 78 8.27 4.79 -8.79
C LYS A 78 6.80 4.64 -8.41
N VAL A 79 6.11 3.70 -9.05
CA VAL A 79 4.69 3.41 -8.74
C VAL A 79 4.63 2.67 -7.40
N VAL A 80 3.87 3.23 -6.46
CA VAL A 80 3.62 2.64 -5.15
C VAL A 80 2.42 1.71 -5.23
N GLU A 81 1.33 2.16 -5.85
CA GLU A 81 0.11 1.40 -6.07
C GLU A 81 -0.61 1.96 -7.30
N SER A 82 -1.31 1.10 -8.05
CA SER A 82 -2.05 1.51 -9.25
C SER A 82 -3.32 0.70 -9.44
N TRP A 83 -4.42 1.41 -9.69
CA TRP A 83 -5.71 0.83 -10.01
C TRP A 83 -6.12 1.18 -11.43
N ASN A 84 -6.65 0.17 -12.12
CA ASN A 84 -7.13 0.30 -13.49
C ASN A 84 -8.61 -0.08 -13.53
N ARG A 85 -9.44 0.73 -14.20
CA ARG A 85 -10.90 0.47 -14.36
C ARG A 85 -11.65 0.27 -13.04
N THR A 86 -11.51 1.20 -12.10
CA THR A 86 -12.23 1.14 -10.82
C THR A 86 -13.15 2.34 -10.61
N GLN A 87 -14.07 2.23 -9.65
CA GLN A 87 -14.95 3.32 -9.18
C GLN A 87 -14.54 3.86 -7.82
N GLY A 88 -13.63 3.17 -7.14
CA GLY A 88 -13.16 3.51 -5.80
C GLY A 88 -12.45 2.31 -5.18
N ASP A 89 -11.46 2.61 -4.37
CA ASP A 89 -10.70 1.62 -3.63
C ASP A 89 -9.94 2.28 -2.47
N HIS A 90 -9.23 1.47 -1.70
CA HIS A 90 -8.33 1.92 -0.64
C HIS A 90 -7.09 1.02 -0.54
N VAL A 91 -5.98 1.60 -0.07
CA VAL A 91 -4.76 0.86 0.26
C VAL A 91 -4.13 1.42 1.52
N THR A 92 -3.44 0.54 2.23
CA THR A 92 -2.41 0.93 3.19
C THR A 92 -1.08 0.45 2.64
N ALA A 93 -0.19 1.38 2.29
CA ALA A 93 1.08 1.08 1.65
C ALA A 93 2.26 1.57 2.52
N PRO A 94 3.36 0.81 2.60
CA PRO A 94 4.56 1.27 3.30
C PRO A 94 5.19 2.46 2.56
N VAL A 95 5.74 3.41 3.31
CA VAL A 95 6.40 4.62 2.80
C VAL A 95 7.88 4.58 3.11
N ARG A 96 8.72 4.77 2.09
CA ARG A 96 10.18 4.61 2.19
C ARG A 96 10.97 5.83 1.70
N GLU A 97 10.32 6.77 1.02
CA GLU A 97 10.93 7.97 0.48
C GLU A 97 10.29 9.21 1.12
N THR A 98 11.10 10.20 1.48
CA THR A 98 10.61 11.52 1.90
C THR A 98 10.43 12.39 0.65
N GLY A 99 9.33 13.12 0.57
CA GLY A 99 9.08 14.10 -0.49
C GLY A 99 7.62 14.16 -0.93
N LEU A 100 7.41 14.67 -2.15
CA LEU A 100 6.09 14.87 -2.74
C LEU A 100 5.60 13.60 -3.44
N TYR A 101 4.60 12.95 -2.86
CA TYR A 101 3.89 11.84 -3.47
C TYR A 101 2.82 12.36 -4.43
N HIS A 102 2.75 11.77 -5.62
CA HIS A 102 1.81 12.18 -6.67
C HIS A 102 0.61 11.23 -6.69
N LEU A 103 -0.57 11.75 -6.41
CA LEU A 103 -1.85 11.06 -6.45
C LEU A 103 -2.54 11.40 -7.77
N CYS A 104 -2.34 10.57 -8.79
CA CYS A 104 -2.78 10.84 -10.15
C CYS A 104 -4.08 10.12 -10.48
N PHE A 105 -5.03 10.85 -11.07
CA PHE A 105 -6.36 10.38 -11.45
C PHE A 105 -6.59 10.60 -12.93
N ARG A 106 -7.12 9.60 -13.63
CA ARG A 106 -7.45 9.72 -15.05
C ARG A 106 -8.82 9.13 -15.35
N LYS A 107 -9.71 9.95 -15.90
CA LYS A 107 -11.02 9.51 -16.36
C LYS A 107 -10.93 8.69 -17.64
N ARG A 108 -11.59 7.54 -17.70
CA ARG A 108 -11.60 6.68 -18.89
C ARG A 108 -12.59 7.14 -19.96
N ALA A 109 -12.34 6.71 -21.20
CA ALA A 109 -13.31 6.85 -22.28
C ALA A 109 -14.58 6.04 -21.97
N GLY A 110 -15.74 6.64 -22.23
CA GLY A 110 -17.05 6.06 -21.93
C GLY A 110 -17.65 6.44 -20.56
N ALA A 111 -16.87 7.09 -19.68
CA ALA A 111 -17.38 7.67 -18.45
C ALA A 111 -18.19 8.96 -18.71
N SER A 112 -18.94 9.39 -17.70
CA SER A 112 -19.79 10.59 -17.72
C SER A 112 -19.02 11.85 -18.08
N LYS A 113 -19.74 12.85 -18.61
CA LYS A 113 -19.18 14.15 -19.02
C LYS A 113 -18.41 14.81 -17.87
N GLU A 114 -18.98 14.77 -16.68
CA GLU A 114 -18.35 15.21 -15.44
C GLU A 114 -18.55 14.10 -14.39
N ILE A 115 -17.48 13.76 -13.69
CA ILE A 115 -17.52 12.88 -12.52
C ILE A 115 -16.94 13.62 -11.33
N THR A 116 -17.51 13.42 -10.15
CA THR A 116 -16.98 14.00 -8.91
C THR A 116 -16.26 12.91 -8.12
N VAL A 117 -14.96 13.10 -7.94
CA VAL A 117 -14.07 12.17 -7.25
C VAL A 117 -13.73 12.75 -5.89
N TYR A 118 -13.71 11.89 -4.89
CA TYR A 118 -13.14 12.21 -3.59
C TYR A 118 -11.89 11.39 -3.36
N TYR A 119 -10.96 11.94 -2.59
CA TYR A 119 -9.89 11.16 -1.99
C TYR A 119 -9.64 11.58 -0.54
N SER A 120 -8.98 10.70 0.18
CA SER A 120 -8.53 10.89 1.55
C SER A 120 -7.13 10.27 1.62
N PHE A 121 -6.18 11.10 2.02
CA PHE A 121 -4.79 10.72 2.23
C PHE A 121 -4.46 10.94 3.70
N ASP A 122 -3.86 9.93 4.32
CA ASP A 122 -3.42 9.95 5.69
C ASP A 122 -2.01 9.37 5.76
N PHE A 123 -1.12 10.04 6.47
CA PHE A 123 0.23 9.53 6.73
C PHE A 123 0.37 9.13 8.19
N ILE A 124 0.97 7.98 8.44
CA ILE A 124 1.27 7.46 9.78
C ILE A 124 2.77 7.33 9.91
N SER A 125 3.35 8.05 10.86
CA SER A 125 4.73 7.90 11.31
C SER A 125 4.75 7.81 12.84
N THR A 126 5.24 6.69 13.37
CA THR A 126 5.25 6.40 14.82
C THR A 126 6.64 6.40 15.44
N GLY A 127 7.67 6.74 14.67
CA GLY A 127 9.05 6.68 15.12
C GLY A 127 9.95 7.67 14.40
N SER A 128 11.18 7.73 14.86
CA SER A 128 12.24 8.55 14.25
C SER A 128 13.50 7.74 14.04
N VAL A 129 14.06 7.84 12.85
CA VAL A 129 15.40 7.37 12.51
C VAL A 129 16.40 8.36 13.09
N HIS A 130 17.28 7.88 13.97
CA HIS A 130 18.32 8.70 14.57
C HIS A 130 19.69 8.47 13.94
N VAL A 131 19.93 7.26 13.42
CA VAL A 131 21.20 6.89 12.78
C VAL A 131 20.91 6.03 11.57
N THR A 132 21.57 6.36 10.46
CA THR A 132 21.57 5.55 9.23
C THR A 132 23.01 5.16 8.92
N LEU A 133 23.27 3.86 8.81
CA LEU A 133 24.54 3.32 8.35
C LEU A 133 24.39 2.91 6.89
N TYR A 134 25.28 3.43 6.05
CA TYR A 134 25.49 2.95 4.70
C TYR A 134 26.54 1.84 4.72
N PRO A 135 26.50 0.90 3.76
CA PRO A 135 27.43 -0.21 3.75
C PRO A 135 28.80 0.28 3.29
N ASN A 136 29.87 -0.35 3.80
CA ASN A 136 31.20 -0.22 3.20
C ASN A 136 31.28 -0.99 1.89
N LEU A 137 30.42 -2.01 1.76
CA LEU A 137 30.48 -3.02 0.72
C LEU A 137 29.08 -3.60 0.49
N ALA A 138 28.70 -3.69 -0.78
CA ALA A 138 27.57 -4.48 -1.27
C ALA A 138 28.04 -5.22 -2.52
N ALA A 139 27.99 -6.54 -2.51
CA ALA A 139 28.60 -7.35 -3.56
C ALA A 139 27.84 -8.65 -3.85
N THR A 140 28.07 -9.21 -5.03
CA THR A 140 27.61 -10.54 -5.44
C THR A 140 28.81 -11.48 -5.53
N LEU A 141 28.66 -12.64 -4.89
CA LEU A 141 29.51 -13.80 -5.08
C LEU A 141 28.82 -14.79 -6.01
N ASP A 142 29.54 -15.26 -7.02
CA ASP A 142 29.01 -16.20 -8.01
C ASP A 142 29.83 -17.48 -8.00
N LYS A 143 29.15 -18.62 -7.87
CA LYS A 143 29.73 -19.96 -7.93
C LYS A 143 30.32 -20.27 -9.31
N VAL A 144 29.78 -19.68 -10.38
CA VAL A 144 30.27 -19.86 -11.76
C VAL A 144 31.62 -19.19 -11.96
N THR A 145 31.86 -18.06 -11.30
CA THR A 145 33.10 -17.30 -11.37
C THR A 145 33.69 -17.09 -9.97
N PRO A 146 34.17 -18.18 -9.33
CA PRO A 146 34.37 -18.24 -7.88
C PRO A 146 35.50 -17.35 -7.35
N ASP A 147 36.43 -16.93 -8.21
CA ASP A 147 37.54 -16.04 -7.88
C ASP A 147 37.21 -14.54 -8.05
N SER A 148 36.04 -14.22 -8.62
CA SER A 148 35.63 -12.85 -8.94
C SER A 148 34.41 -12.40 -8.12
N THR A 149 34.31 -11.09 -7.92
CA THR A 149 33.22 -10.48 -7.14
C THR A 149 32.68 -9.25 -7.87
N MET A 150 31.35 -9.17 -7.96
CA MET A 150 30.68 -8.01 -8.56
C MET A 150 30.27 -7.04 -7.46
N TYR A 151 30.74 -5.79 -7.53
CA TYR A 151 30.50 -4.75 -6.51
C TYR A 151 29.39 -3.75 -6.90
N THR A 152 28.73 -3.96 -8.04
CA THR A 152 27.76 -3.01 -8.60
C THR A 152 26.35 -3.24 -8.09
N THR A 153 25.92 -4.49 -8.03
CA THR A 153 24.58 -4.93 -7.60
C THR A 153 24.68 -6.21 -6.77
N MET A 154 23.65 -6.51 -5.98
CA MET A 154 23.54 -7.74 -5.20
C MET A 154 22.54 -8.69 -5.85
N MET A 155 23.05 -9.60 -6.67
CA MET A 155 22.26 -10.65 -7.31
C MET A 155 22.23 -11.88 -6.41
N LEU A 156 21.04 -12.44 -6.24
CA LEU A 156 20.78 -13.64 -5.47
C LEU A 156 20.17 -14.67 -6.42
N GLY A 157 20.61 -15.92 -6.32
CA GLY A 157 20.13 -16.94 -7.23
C GLY A 157 20.35 -18.34 -6.70
N THR A 158 19.31 -19.16 -6.78
CA THR A 158 19.31 -20.55 -6.34
C THR A 158 18.76 -21.43 -7.47
N VAL A 159 19.43 -22.55 -7.70
CA VAL A 159 19.10 -23.53 -8.73
C VAL A 159 19.23 -24.92 -8.12
N GLU A 160 18.23 -25.78 -8.31
CA GLU A 160 18.14 -27.12 -7.71
C GLU A 160 18.34 -27.10 -6.18
N GLY A 161 17.78 -26.08 -5.55
CA GLY A 161 17.85 -25.87 -4.11
C GLY A 161 19.23 -25.44 -3.59
N ALA A 162 20.24 -25.22 -4.44
CA ALA A 162 21.56 -24.73 -4.04
C ALA A 162 21.82 -23.30 -4.57
N PRO A 163 22.34 -22.38 -3.73
CA PRO A 163 22.66 -21.04 -4.18
C PRO A 163 23.84 -21.12 -5.16
N HIS A 164 23.70 -20.40 -6.26
CA HIS A 164 24.80 -20.13 -7.19
C HIS A 164 25.24 -18.67 -7.13
N LYS A 165 24.37 -17.77 -6.65
CA LYS A 165 24.71 -16.36 -6.36
C LYS A 165 24.29 -15.98 -4.94
N ILE A 166 25.20 -15.38 -4.20
CA ILE A 166 25.00 -14.90 -2.82
C ILE A 166 25.37 -13.43 -2.76
N GLY A 167 24.49 -12.62 -2.18
CA GLY A 167 24.76 -11.21 -1.90
C GLY A 167 25.51 -11.08 -0.57
N ILE A 168 26.51 -10.20 -0.50
CA ILE A 168 27.25 -9.88 0.72
C ILE A 168 27.15 -8.38 0.96
N VAL A 169 26.82 -7.99 2.20
CA VAL A 169 26.79 -6.60 2.63
C VAL A 169 27.51 -6.44 3.97
N ASP A 170 28.37 -5.44 4.08
CA ASP A 170 29.16 -5.15 5.28
C ASP A 170 28.98 -3.70 5.73
N TYR A 171 28.83 -3.51 7.04
CA TYR A 171 28.65 -2.21 7.68
C TYR A 171 29.73 -1.95 8.71
N SER A 172 30.30 -0.74 8.68
CA SER A 172 31.15 -0.24 9.76
C SER A 172 30.31 0.11 10.97
N LEU A 173 30.69 -0.40 12.14
CA LEU A 173 30.14 -0.01 13.43
C LEU A 173 31.06 0.98 14.17
N ASN A 174 32.18 1.37 13.55
CA ASN A 174 33.10 2.34 14.14
C ASN A 174 32.41 3.69 14.34
N GLY A 175 32.55 4.26 15.55
CA GLY A 175 31.91 5.51 15.92
C GLY A 175 30.46 5.38 16.41
N ILE A 176 29.88 4.17 16.39
CA ILE A 176 28.53 3.94 16.91
C ILE A 176 28.61 3.55 18.39
N SER A 177 28.06 4.40 19.25
CA SER A 177 28.00 4.13 20.69
C SER A 177 26.93 3.07 20.99
N PRO A 178 27.19 2.06 21.84
CA PRO A 178 26.17 1.12 22.30
C PRO A 178 24.95 1.80 22.95
N GLY A 179 25.12 3.01 23.48
CA GLY A 179 24.03 3.81 24.07
C GLY A 179 23.01 4.35 23.07
N VAL A 180 23.26 4.20 21.76
CA VAL A 180 22.27 4.50 20.71
C VAL A 180 21.10 3.51 20.74
N VAL A 181 21.34 2.26 21.18
CA VAL A 181 20.30 1.25 21.31
C VAL A 181 19.72 1.29 22.72
N ARG A 182 18.50 1.82 22.83
CA ARG A 182 17.68 1.83 24.04
C ARG A 182 16.63 0.72 23.98
N GLY A 183 15.85 0.53 25.05
CA GLY A 183 14.84 -0.53 25.10
C GLY A 183 13.77 -0.45 24.00
N ASN A 184 13.45 0.77 23.55
CA ASN A 184 12.50 1.06 22.47
C ASN A 184 13.16 1.25 21.09
N THR A 185 14.49 1.15 21.00
CA THR A 185 15.18 1.21 19.72
C THR A 185 15.01 -0.11 18.97
N ARG A 186 14.72 -0.01 17.67
CA ARG A 186 14.80 -1.12 16.71
C ARG A 186 15.83 -0.78 15.66
N VAL A 187 16.62 -1.78 15.28
CA VAL A 187 17.62 -1.63 14.24
C VAL A 187 17.17 -2.47 13.07
N GLN A 188 16.84 -1.83 11.95
CA GLN A 188 16.39 -2.51 10.75
C GLN A 188 17.42 -2.41 9.64
N LEU A 189 17.64 -3.53 8.95
CA LEU A 189 18.33 -3.53 7.67
C LEU A 189 17.31 -3.39 6.55
N LEU A 190 17.40 -2.31 5.78
CA LEU A 190 16.52 -1.99 4.67
C LEU A 190 17.22 -2.25 3.34
N LEU A 191 16.54 -2.95 2.45
CA LEU A 191 17.03 -3.36 1.14
C LEU A 191 16.01 -2.97 0.07
N SER A 192 16.48 -2.60 -1.11
CA SER A 192 15.63 -2.22 -2.24
C SER A 192 15.65 -3.29 -3.31
N VAL A 193 14.49 -3.81 -3.69
CA VAL A 193 14.36 -4.89 -4.66
C VAL A 193 14.20 -4.30 -6.06
N GLU A 194 15.16 -4.59 -6.94
CA GLU A 194 15.17 -4.12 -8.33
C GLU A 194 14.52 -5.13 -9.28
N PHE A 195 14.66 -6.42 -9.00
CA PHE A 195 14.15 -7.49 -9.84
C PHE A 195 13.87 -8.76 -9.03
N VAL A 196 12.86 -9.52 -9.44
CA VAL A 196 12.55 -10.88 -8.96
C VAL A 196 12.07 -11.72 -10.14
N SER A 197 12.49 -13.00 -10.20
CA SER A 197 12.10 -13.89 -11.30
C SER A 197 10.70 -14.50 -11.14
N LYS A 198 10.12 -14.44 -9.94
CA LYS A 198 8.74 -14.86 -9.62
C LYS A 198 7.95 -13.68 -9.02
N PRO A 199 6.61 -13.72 -9.00
CA PRO A 199 5.80 -12.65 -8.39
C PRO A 199 6.16 -12.37 -6.93
N LYS A 200 6.55 -13.41 -6.19
CA LYS A 200 7.02 -13.36 -4.80
C LYS A 200 8.24 -14.28 -4.72
N VAL A 201 9.35 -13.78 -4.20
CA VAL A 201 10.57 -14.56 -3.98
C VAL A 201 10.97 -14.48 -2.52
N GLU A 202 11.22 -15.62 -1.90
CA GLU A 202 11.65 -15.67 -0.49
C GLU A 202 13.17 -15.39 -0.36
N VAL A 203 13.52 -14.23 0.20
CA VAL A 203 14.90 -13.80 0.46
C VAL A 203 15.24 -14.02 1.94
N SER A 204 16.27 -14.80 2.19
CA SER A 204 16.80 -15.07 3.51
C SER A 204 18.05 -14.26 3.79
N ILE A 205 18.19 -13.84 5.04
CA ILE A 205 19.39 -13.18 5.53
C ILE A 205 20.09 -14.04 6.59
N ALA A 206 21.41 -14.16 6.44
CA ALA A 206 22.26 -14.88 7.37
C ALA A 206 23.40 -14.01 7.87
N ARG A 207 23.83 -14.25 9.11
CA ARG A 207 24.97 -13.55 9.72
C ARG A 207 26.27 -14.22 9.31
N TYR A 208 27.20 -13.47 8.73
CA TYR A 208 28.57 -13.94 8.55
C TYR A 208 29.36 -13.72 9.85
N PRO A 209 29.96 -14.77 10.45
CA PRO A 209 30.57 -14.68 11.79
C PRO A 209 31.92 -13.96 11.81
N ASN A 210 32.66 -14.07 10.71
CA ASN A 210 34.05 -13.68 10.62
C ASN A 210 34.16 -12.28 10.01
N ARG A 211 35.36 -11.70 10.09
CA ARG A 211 35.65 -10.47 9.35
C ARG A 211 35.80 -10.80 7.87
N ILE A 212 35.38 -9.90 6.99
CA ILE A 212 35.67 -10.04 5.56
C ILE A 212 37.18 -9.93 5.35
N GLU A 213 37.72 -10.90 4.64
CA GLU A 213 39.08 -10.90 4.11
C GLU A 213 39.03 -10.55 2.62
N TYR A 214 40.04 -9.81 2.15
CA TYR A 214 40.17 -9.44 0.75
C TYR A 214 41.28 -10.25 0.08
N PRO A 215 41.10 -10.69 -1.19
CA PRO A 215 39.95 -10.43 -2.04
C PRO A 215 38.72 -11.25 -1.62
N LEU A 216 37.57 -10.59 -1.52
CA LEU A 216 36.30 -11.26 -1.31
C LEU A 216 35.94 -12.00 -2.59
N SER A 217 35.59 -13.29 -2.48
CA SER A 217 35.21 -14.19 -3.56
C SER A 217 34.43 -15.40 -3.02
N TRP A 218 33.78 -16.18 -3.89
CA TRP A 218 33.07 -17.40 -3.49
C TRP A 218 34.00 -18.37 -2.76
N ASP A 219 35.20 -18.59 -3.30
CA ASP A 219 36.17 -19.50 -2.71
C ASP A 219 36.80 -18.95 -1.42
N SER A 220 36.99 -17.63 -1.30
CA SER A 220 37.50 -17.00 -0.07
C SER A 220 36.55 -17.21 1.12
N MET A 221 35.24 -17.31 0.88
CA MET A 221 34.25 -17.60 1.92
C MET A 221 34.19 -19.09 2.27
N GLY A 222 34.84 -19.94 1.47
CA GLY A 222 35.05 -21.35 1.73
C GLY A 222 33.78 -22.11 2.08
N ASN A 223 33.76 -22.63 3.30
CA ASN A 223 32.68 -23.48 3.83
C ASN A 223 31.38 -22.71 4.08
N TYR A 224 31.48 -21.39 4.27
CA TYR A 224 30.32 -20.57 4.56
C TYR A 224 29.28 -20.61 3.43
N VAL A 225 29.69 -20.28 2.21
CA VAL A 225 28.81 -20.26 1.03
C VAL A 225 28.38 -21.66 0.58
N LYS A 226 29.14 -22.70 0.97
CA LYS A 226 28.84 -24.10 0.60
C LYS A 226 27.77 -24.71 1.51
N TYR A 227 27.82 -24.48 2.82
CA TYR A 227 26.92 -25.15 3.76
C TYR A 227 26.60 -24.40 5.06
N GLU A 228 27.49 -23.55 5.60
CA GLU A 228 27.23 -22.93 6.91
C GLU A 228 26.18 -21.82 6.87
N TYR A 229 26.00 -21.15 5.72
CA TYR A 229 25.07 -20.03 5.60
C TYR A 229 23.64 -20.40 6.03
N ARG A 230 23.18 -21.63 5.74
CA ARG A 230 21.83 -22.11 6.10
C ARG A 230 21.59 -22.16 7.60
N GLN A 231 22.62 -22.54 8.36
CA GLN A 231 22.54 -22.66 9.82
C GLN A 231 22.57 -21.29 10.51
N ARG A 232 22.89 -20.24 9.76
CA ARG A 232 23.06 -18.86 10.25
C ARG A 232 21.97 -17.92 9.73
N VAL A 233 20.97 -18.45 9.05
CA VAL A 233 19.73 -17.72 8.72
C VAL A 233 19.04 -17.37 10.01
N PHE A 234 18.72 -16.08 10.18
CA PHE A 234 17.98 -15.61 11.35
C PHE A 234 16.60 -15.06 10.99
N ASP A 235 16.42 -14.59 9.76
CA ASP A 235 15.16 -14.04 9.29
C ASP A 235 15.01 -14.21 7.77
N THR A 236 13.77 -14.15 7.30
CA THR A 236 13.39 -14.38 5.93
C THR A 236 12.22 -13.47 5.57
N ALA A 237 12.26 -12.88 4.37
CA ALA A 237 11.26 -11.92 3.92
C ALA A 237 10.87 -12.14 2.45
N ILE A 238 9.64 -11.76 2.12
CA ILE A 238 9.12 -11.86 0.77
C ILE A 238 9.53 -10.62 -0.03
N ALA A 239 10.26 -10.84 -1.12
CA ALA A 239 10.64 -9.82 -2.09
C ALA A 239 9.65 -9.81 -3.27
N GLU A 240 9.15 -8.62 -3.60
CA GLU A 240 8.34 -8.35 -4.79
C GLU A 240 9.02 -7.25 -5.62
N LEU A 241 8.78 -7.22 -6.94
CA LEU A 241 9.41 -6.26 -7.85
C LEU A 241 9.15 -4.82 -7.39
N GLY A 242 10.21 -4.04 -7.22
CA GLY A 242 10.06 -2.63 -6.82
C GLY A 242 9.63 -2.45 -5.37
N THR A 243 9.72 -3.45 -4.50
CA THR A 243 9.46 -3.27 -3.07
C THR A 243 10.74 -3.01 -2.27
N HIS A 244 10.58 -2.73 -0.97
CA HIS A 244 11.68 -2.71 -0.02
C HIS A 244 11.48 -3.85 0.97
N VAL A 245 12.56 -4.58 1.21
CA VAL A 245 12.61 -5.66 2.20
C VAL A 245 13.29 -5.12 3.45
N ALA A 246 12.76 -5.47 4.63
CA ALA A 246 13.30 -5.06 5.91
C ALA A 246 13.54 -6.27 6.79
N PHE A 247 14.69 -6.31 7.47
CA PHE A 247 15.03 -7.35 8.44
C PHE A 247 15.30 -6.71 9.80
N ASP A 248 14.74 -7.28 10.87
CA ASP A 248 15.04 -6.82 12.24
C ASP A 248 16.39 -7.40 12.67
N VAL A 249 17.41 -6.53 12.70
CA VAL A 249 18.78 -6.87 13.10
C VAL A 249 19.12 -6.33 14.49
N THR A 250 18.11 -5.95 15.29
CA THR A 250 18.28 -5.32 16.60
C THR A 250 19.20 -6.14 17.49
N GLU A 251 18.93 -7.43 17.67
CA GLU A 251 19.73 -8.28 18.55
C GLU A 251 21.18 -8.41 18.05
N LEU A 252 21.36 -8.66 16.75
CA LEU A 252 22.66 -8.88 16.14
C LEU A 252 23.56 -7.64 16.19
N VAL A 253 23.00 -6.47 15.89
CA VAL A 253 23.73 -5.19 15.97
C VAL A 253 24.01 -4.81 17.42
N THR A 254 23.04 -5.01 18.32
CA THR A 254 23.24 -4.76 19.75
C THR A 254 24.36 -5.62 20.32
N GLU A 255 24.38 -6.90 19.99
CA GLU A 255 25.42 -7.83 20.42
C GLU A 255 26.79 -7.42 19.83
N ALA A 256 26.84 -7.04 18.56
CA ALA A 256 28.07 -6.56 17.91
C ALA A 256 28.63 -5.28 18.56
N LEU A 257 27.76 -4.30 18.87
CA LEU A 257 28.13 -3.06 19.56
C LEU A 257 28.62 -3.33 20.99
N LYS A 258 27.93 -4.18 21.76
CA LYS A 258 28.35 -4.59 23.11
C LYS A 258 29.72 -5.27 23.10
N ASN A 259 29.95 -6.13 22.11
CA ASN A 259 31.22 -6.83 21.91
C ASN A 259 32.30 -5.98 21.22
N LYS A 260 32.03 -4.68 20.95
CA LYS A 260 32.95 -3.75 20.29
C LYS A 260 33.47 -4.28 18.94
N LYS A 261 32.64 -5.00 18.18
CA LYS A 261 32.99 -5.46 16.84
C LYS A 261 33.08 -4.25 15.89
N PRO A 262 34.14 -4.14 15.06
CA PRO A 262 34.33 -2.99 14.18
C PRO A 262 33.38 -2.99 12.97
N THR A 263 32.93 -4.17 12.54
CA THR A 263 31.99 -4.35 11.43
C THR A 263 30.96 -5.42 11.74
N ILE A 264 29.87 -5.40 10.97
CA ILE A 264 28.87 -6.46 10.93
C ILE A 264 28.56 -6.80 9.46
N THR A 265 28.63 -8.09 9.15
CA THR A 265 28.47 -8.59 7.78
C THR A 265 27.27 -9.52 7.69
N PHE A 266 26.48 -9.34 6.64
CA PHE A 266 25.34 -10.18 6.31
C PHE A 266 25.50 -10.79 4.93
N SER A 267 25.01 -12.02 4.78
CA SER A 267 24.84 -12.65 3.47
C SER A 267 23.38 -12.85 3.15
N LEU A 268 23.01 -12.61 1.91
CA LEU A 268 21.67 -12.75 1.39
C LEU A 268 21.62 -13.89 0.37
N HIS A 269 20.54 -14.64 0.38
CA HIS A 269 20.29 -15.71 -0.59
C HIS A 269 18.80 -15.95 -0.74
N VAL A 270 18.43 -16.66 -1.80
CA VAL A 270 17.05 -17.10 -2.03
C VAL A 270 16.92 -18.56 -1.61
N ASN A 271 15.84 -18.91 -0.91
CA ASN A 271 15.64 -20.29 -0.41
C ASN A 271 15.12 -21.26 -1.49
N GLU A 272 14.40 -20.72 -2.46
CA GLU A 272 13.75 -21.45 -3.54
C GLU A 272 14.47 -21.28 -4.88
N ASP A 273 14.14 -22.10 -5.87
CA ASP A 273 14.66 -21.94 -7.24
C ASP A 273 14.10 -20.68 -7.89
N ALA A 274 14.77 -19.55 -7.66
CA ALA A 274 14.43 -18.23 -8.15
C ALA A 274 15.67 -17.31 -8.10
N GLU A 275 15.51 -16.13 -8.71
CA GLU A 275 16.51 -15.07 -8.72
C GLU A 275 15.89 -13.78 -8.19
N ALA A 276 16.71 -13.01 -7.48
CA ALA A 276 16.36 -11.68 -7.01
C ALA A 276 17.56 -10.75 -7.14
N THR A 277 17.32 -9.50 -7.51
CA THR A 277 18.35 -8.45 -7.56
C THR A 277 17.99 -7.37 -6.56
N ILE A 278 18.93 -7.09 -5.66
CA ILE A 278 18.84 -6.04 -4.67
C ILE A 278 19.81 -4.92 -5.08
N SER A 279 19.35 -3.67 -4.94
CA SER A 279 20.17 -2.49 -5.22
C SER A 279 21.48 -2.56 -4.44
N GLY A 280 22.58 -2.38 -5.16
CA GLY A 280 23.90 -2.15 -4.57
C GLY A 280 24.11 -0.68 -4.24
N MET A 281 25.34 -0.21 -4.40
CA MET A 281 25.69 1.21 -4.25
C MET A 281 26.02 1.89 -5.60
N SER A 282 26.09 1.13 -6.69
CA SER A 282 26.44 1.67 -8.01
C SER A 282 25.18 1.99 -8.81
N TYR A 283 25.23 3.06 -9.61
CA TYR A 283 24.18 3.45 -10.56
C TYR A 283 22.78 3.67 -9.93
N THR A 284 22.71 3.92 -8.63
CA THR A 284 21.46 4.22 -7.91
C THR A 284 21.67 5.33 -6.90
N THR A 285 20.58 5.97 -6.46
CA THR A 285 20.65 7.06 -5.47
C THR A 285 20.75 6.50 -4.04
N PRO A 286 21.29 7.27 -3.08
CA PRO A 286 21.48 6.81 -1.70
C PRO A 286 20.23 6.28 -0.99
N ASP A 287 19.04 6.70 -1.44
CA ASP A 287 17.77 6.22 -0.89
C ASP A 287 17.57 4.72 -1.10
N TYR A 288 18.13 4.17 -2.18
CA TYR A 288 18.03 2.77 -2.57
C TYR A 288 19.16 1.89 -2.03
N TYR A 289 20.22 2.48 -1.47
CA TYR A 289 21.34 1.70 -0.93
C TYR A 289 20.87 0.78 0.20
N PRO A 290 21.48 -0.40 0.35
CA PRO A 290 21.28 -1.24 1.52
C PRO A 290 21.66 -0.44 2.77
N LYS A 291 20.74 -0.19 3.69
CA LYS A 291 21.03 0.68 4.84
C LYS A 291 20.54 0.08 6.15
N ILE A 292 21.35 0.22 7.20
CA ILE A 292 20.91 -0.08 8.57
C ILE A 292 20.39 1.21 9.19
N VAL A 293 19.16 1.20 9.67
CA VAL A 293 18.52 2.33 10.34
C VAL A 293 18.26 1.99 11.81
N PHE A 294 18.64 2.92 12.69
CA PHE A 294 18.33 2.87 14.11
C PHE A 294 17.11 3.74 14.35
N GLU A 295 16.01 3.08 14.69
CA GLU A 295 14.71 3.69 14.85
C GLU A 295 14.33 3.68 16.30
N ASP A 296 14.00 4.84 16.83
CA ASP A 296 13.27 4.91 18.08
C ASP A 296 11.79 4.66 17.75
N MET A 297 11.29 3.48 18.14
CA MET A 297 9.86 3.26 18.14
C MET A 297 9.31 4.18 19.23
N GLY A 298 8.59 5.24 18.82
CA GLY A 298 7.99 6.19 19.74
C GLY A 298 7.16 5.48 20.82
N LEU A 299 6.75 6.23 21.85
CA LEU A 299 5.96 5.72 22.98
C LEU A 299 4.95 4.64 22.54
N ASP A 300 4.85 3.52 23.27
CA ASP A 300 3.98 2.39 22.90
C ASP A 300 2.55 2.81 22.54
N LEU A 301 2.04 3.84 23.22
CA LEU A 301 0.75 4.46 22.94
C LEU A 301 0.62 4.97 21.50
N MET A 302 1.65 5.64 20.95
CA MET A 302 1.62 6.16 19.58
C MET A 302 1.51 5.03 18.54
N ARG A 303 2.18 3.90 18.80
CA ARG A 303 2.09 2.69 17.97
C ARG A 303 0.69 2.09 18.01
N GLU A 304 0.10 1.99 19.20
CA GLU A 304 -1.26 1.47 19.36
C GLU A 304 -2.30 2.38 18.69
N VAL A 305 -2.16 3.70 18.83
CA VAL A 305 -2.99 4.70 18.15
C VAL A 305 -2.86 4.58 16.63
N ALA A 306 -1.65 4.40 16.11
CA ALA A 306 -1.40 4.19 14.68
C ALA A 306 -2.03 2.90 14.16
N PHE A 307 -1.85 1.78 14.87
CA PHE A 307 -2.47 0.51 14.53
C PHE A 307 -4.00 0.63 14.52
N PHE A 308 -4.57 1.30 15.54
CA PHE A 308 -5.99 1.57 15.59
C PHE A 308 -6.46 2.44 14.42
N LYS A 309 -5.71 3.51 14.07
CA LYS A 309 -6.00 4.37 12.92
C LYS A 309 -6.03 3.58 11.61
N GLU A 310 -5.04 2.71 11.38
CA GLU A 310 -4.97 1.80 10.23
C GLU A 310 -6.21 0.90 10.16
N ARG A 311 -6.55 0.22 11.26
CA ARG A 311 -7.72 -0.67 11.32
C ARG A 311 -9.03 0.06 11.05
N VAL A 312 -9.21 1.25 11.64
CA VAL A 312 -10.40 2.09 11.41
C VAL A 312 -10.47 2.54 9.95
N PHE A 313 -9.33 2.85 9.33
CA PHE A 313 -9.27 3.25 7.94
C PHE A 313 -9.68 2.12 7.00
N THR A 314 -9.11 0.92 7.15
CA THR A 314 -9.46 -0.27 6.37
C THR A 314 -10.94 -0.60 6.51
N LEU A 315 -11.46 -0.65 7.74
CA LEU A 315 -12.89 -0.90 7.98
C LEU A 315 -13.80 0.13 7.29
N ARG A 316 -13.42 1.41 7.31
CA ARG A 316 -14.16 2.45 6.58
C ARG A 316 -14.08 2.28 5.06
N GLY A 317 -12.97 1.78 4.54
CA GLY A 317 -12.80 1.40 3.14
C GLY A 317 -13.78 0.30 2.74
N ASP A 318 -13.77 -0.82 3.47
CA ASP A 318 -14.63 -1.98 3.22
C ASP A 318 -16.12 -1.64 3.29
N ILE A 319 -16.53 -0.89 4.31
CA ILE A 319 -17.94 -0.41 4.43
C ILE A 319 -18.32 0.44 3.21
N THR A 320 -17.40 1.27 2.71
CA THR A 320 -17.68 2.13 1.56
C THR A 320 -17.82 1.31 0.28
N TYR A 321 -16.96 0.32 0.09
CA TYR A 321 -17.04 -0.64 -1.02
C TYR A 321 -18.38 -1.40 -1.00
N ILE A 322 -18.78 -1.94 0.14
CA ILE A 322 -20.06 -2.67 0.30
C ILE A 322 -21.24 -1.75 -0.05
N LYS A 323 -21.25 -0.52 0.49
CA LYS A 323 -22.32 0.46 0.22
C LYS A 323 -22.42 0.83 -1.27
N GLN A 324 -21.30 0.98 -1.96
CA GLN A 324 -21.32 1.26 -3.40
C GLN A 324 -21.93 0.10 -4.19
N LYS A 325 -21.57 -1.15 -3.85
CA LYS A 325 -22.13 -2.34 -4.50
C LYS A 325 -23.63 -2.51 -4.26
N GLU A 326 -24.10 -2.23 -3.04
CA GLU A 326 -25.53 -2.22 -2.71
C GLU A 326 -26.31 -1.21 -3.56
N ARG A 327 -25.80 0.02 -3.68
CA ARG A 327 -26.44 1.07 -4.51
C ARG A 327 -26.53 0.66 -5.97
N ALA A 328 -25.47 0.10 -6.53
CA ALA A 328 -25.47 -0.39 -7.92
C ALA A 328 -26.53 -1.49 -8.12
N SER A 329 -26.64 -2.42 -7.17
CA SER A 329 -27.67 -3.48 -7.19
C SER A 329 -29.08 -2.89 -7.09
N ARG A 330 -29.32 -1.94 -6.19
CA ARG A 330 -30.62 -1.28 -6.03
C ARG A 330 -31.02 -0.52 -7.28
N ASN A 331 -30.11 0.25 -7.87
CA ASN A 331 -30.39 0.98 -9.12
C ASN A 331 -30.71 0.04 -10.28
N ALA A 332 -30.02 -1.11 -10.37
CA ALA A 332 -30.35 -2.14 -11.36
C ALA A 332 -31.77 -2.69 -11.15
N ALA A 333 -32.15 -3.01 -9.90
CA ALA A 333 -33.49 -3.48 -9.58
C ALA A 333 -34.58 -2.44 -9.88
N GLU A 334 -34.37 -1.17 -9.51
CA GLU A 334 -35.29 -0.07 -9.82
C GLU A 334 -35.46 0.14 -11.32
N SER A 335 -34.38 0.03 -12.10
CA SER A 335 -34.43 0.13 -13.56
C SER A 335 -35.20 -1.02 -14.22
N ALA A 336 -35.12 -2.23 -13.66
CA ALA A 336 -35.91 -3.37 -14.14
C ALA A 336 -37.40 -3.20 -13.80
N ASN A 337 -37.70 -2.78 -12.56
CA ASN A 337 -39.07 -2.55 -12.11
C ASN A 337 -39.78 -1.45 -12.92
N SER A 338 -39.09 -0.34 -13.22
CA SER A 338 -39.67 0.74 -14.03
C SER A 338 -40.03 0.30 -15.45
N ARG A 339 -39.19 -0.55 -16.09
CA ARG A 339 -39.47 -1.13 -17.40
C ARG A 339 -40.71 -2.04 -17.38
N VAL A 340 -40.81 -2.92 -16.39
CA VAL A 340 -41.98 -3.81 -16.22
C VAL A 340 -43.24 -2.97 -15.98
N LYS A 341 -43.16 -1.95 -15.12
CA LYS A 341 -44.28 -1.04 -14.86
C LYS A 341 -44.77 -0.35 -16.14
N TRP A 342 -43.86 0.13 -16.99
CA TRP A 342 -44.25 0.77 -18.25
C TRP A 342 -44.95 -0.20 -19.20
N LEU A 343 -44.46 -1.44 -19.29
CA LEU A 343 -45.08 -2.49 -20.10
C LEU A 343 -46.48 -2.87 -19.58
N SER A 344 -46.64 -3.00 -18.25
CA SER A 344 -47.94 -3.24 -17.61
C SER A 344 -48.92 -2.08 -17.80
N MET A 345 -48.43 -0.84 -17.78
CA MET A 345 -49.27 0.33 -18.03
C MET A 345 -49.77 0.36 -19.48
N LEU A 346 -48.89 0.06 -20.45
CA LEU A 346 -49.25 0.00 -21.88
C LEU A 346 -50.27 -1.11 -22.18
N THR A 347 -50.07 -2.30 -21.62
CA THR A 347 -51.00 -3.43 -21.79
C THR A 347 -52.38 -3.14 -21.24
N ASN A 348 -52.48 -2.51 -20.06
CA ASN A 348 -53.77 -2.08 -19.50
C ASN A 348 -54.48 -1.06 -20.40
N VAL A 349 -53.76 -0.09 -20.97
CA VAL A 349 -54.35 0.89 -21.90
C VAL A 349 -54.90 0.20 -23.15
N VAL A 350 -54.18 -0.78 -23.71
CA VAL A 350 -54.64 -1.57 -24.86
C VAL A 350 -55.88 -2.40 -24.53
N LEU A 351 -55.96 -3.02 -23.35
CA LEU A 351 -57.14 -3.77 -22.94
C LEU A 351 -58.38 -2.87 -22.80
N VAL A 352 -58.21 -1.67 -22.22
CA VAL A 352 -59.29 -0.69 -22.09
C VAL A 352 -59.75 -0.18 -23.45
N SER A 353 -58.84 0.06 -24.40
CA SER A 353 -59.20 0.52 -25.75
C SER A 353 -59.97 -0.54 -26.53
N ILE A 354 -59.59 -1.82 -26.41
CA ILE A 354 -60.32 -2.94 -27.02
C ILE A 354 -61.74 -3.04 -26.43
N ALA A 355 -61.87 -2.94 -25.10
CA ALA A 355 -63.18 -3.01 -24.44
C ALA A 355 -64.11 -1.86 -24.90
N LEU A 356 -63.59 -0.64 -25.03
CA LEU A 356 -64.35 0.50 -25.55
C LEU A 356 -64.77 0.30 -27.01
N ALA A 357 -63.86 -0.20 -27.85
CA ALA A 357 -64.15 -0.51 -29.25
C ALA A 357 -65.25 -1.57 -29.38
N GLN A 358 -65.22 -2.62 -28.54
CA GLN A 358 -66.27 -3.64 -28.49
C GLN A 358 -67.64 -3.04 -28.14
N VAL A 359 -67.70 -2.16 -27.14
CA VAL A 359 -68.95 -1.50 -26.74
C VAL A 359 -69.48 -0.59 -27.86
N MET A 360 -68.63 0.21 -28.49
CA MET A 360 -69.05 1.05 -29.62
C MET A 360 -69.53 0.22 -30.81
N TYR A 361 -68.81 -0.85 -31.16
CA TYR A 361 -69.18 -1.72 -32.27
C TYR A 361 -70.58 -2.34 -32.07
N ILE A 362 -70.84 -2.92 -30.89
CA ILE A 362 -72.15 -3.49 -30.56
C ILE A 362 -73.24 -2.42 -30.62
N ARG A 363 -72.98 -1.22 -30.09
CA ARG A 363 -73.94 -0.11 -30.15
C ARG A 363 -74.27 0.30 -31.59
N THR A 364 -73.25 0.45 -32.44
CA THR A 364 -73.45 0.83 -33.85
C THR A 364 -74.20 -0.25 -34.64
N MET A 365 -73.98 -1.52 -34.34
CA MET A 365 -74.71 -2.62 -34.98
C MET A 365 -76.19 -2.63 -34.57
N LEU A 366 -76.48 -2.42 -33.29
CA LEU A 366 -77.86 -2.39 -32.77
C LEU A 366 -78.64 -1.15 -33.24
N GLU A 367 -77.99 0.03 -33.32
CA GLU A 367 -78.59 1.25 -33.88
C GLU A 367 -78.82 1.15 -35.40
N SER A 368 -78.01 0.36 -36.13
CA SER A 368 -78.17 0.11 -37.57
C SER A 368 -79.21 -0.97 -37.92
N SER A 369 -79.72 -1.71 -36.93
CA SER A 369 -80.68 -2.82 -37.13
C SER A 369 -82.13 -2.46 -36.79
N TYR A 370 -82.41 -1.19 -36.47
CA TYR A 370 -83.73 -0.56 -36.46
C TYR A 370 -83.81 0.41 -37.64
#